data_AF-A0A645DC55-F1
#
_entry.id   AF-A0A645DC55-F1
#
_cell.length_a   1.000
_cell.length_b   1.000
_cell.length_c   1.000
_cell.angle_alpha   90.00
_cell.angle_beta   90.00
_cell.angle_gamma   90.00
#
_symmetry.space_group_name_H-M   'P 1'
#
loop_
_entity.id
_entity.type
_entity.pdbx_description
1 polymer ?
#
loop_
_entity_poly.entity_id
_entity_poly.type
_entity_poly.pdbx_seq_one_letter_code
_entity_poly.pdbx_strand_id
1 'polypeptide(L)'
;MHYTNVRSAMAEEGILRLLLLDDSLFPAEPPLRENDFSSPLLGKVFTLLWRQKEQRSAPKLTSLAGELSGEEMSHVTNLCQKPESVSNGRQALADYIAVVRREAEKRAGADMVDPLLAVTEKFKDQKKSNGGKQHG
;
A
#
# COMPACT_ATOMS: atom_id res chain seq x y z
N MET A 1 -10.03 3.24 10.19
CA MET A 1 -9.59 3.25 8.78
C MET A 1 -9.75 1.84 8.23
N HIS A 2 -10.65 1.61 7.27
CA HIS A 2 -10.77 0.31 6.62
C HIS A 2 -9.60 0.16 5.64
N TYR A 3 -8.70 -0.78 5.90
CA TYR A 3 -7.76 -1.23 4.88
C TYR A 3 -8.58 -1.88 3.76
N THR A 4 -8.80 -1.16 2.65
CA THR A 4 -9.48 -1.69 1.46
C THR A 4 -8.72 -2.88 0.86
N ASN A 5 -7.42 -3.01 1.16
CA ASN A 5 -6.57 -4.11 0.74
C ASN A 5 -5.59 -4.52 1.85
N VAL A 6 -6.05 -5.31 2.82
CA VAL A 6 -5.24 -5.85 3.92
C VAL A 6 -3.95 -6.53 3.42
N ARG A 7 -4.02 -7.24 2.28
CA ARG A 7 -2.86 -7.90 1.67
C ARG A 7 -1.79 -6.90 1.20
N SER A 8 -2.21 -5.75 0.64
CA SER A 8 -1.27 -4.69 0.23
C SER A 8 -0.62 -4.07 1.46
N ALA A 9 -1.40 -3.73 2.47
CA ALA A 9 -0.87 -3.16 3.71
C ALA A 9 0.17 -4.07 4.38
N MET A 10 -0.08 -5.38 4.46
CA MET A 10 0.89 -6.33 5.00
C MET A 10 2.17 -6.42 4.15
N ALA A 11 2.07 -6.36 2.83
CA ALA A 11 3.22 -6.35 1.94
C ALA A 11 4.04 -5.05 2.08
N GLU A 12 3.37 -3.91 2.17
CA GLU A 12 3.99 -2.60 2.38
C GLU A 12 4.76 -2.55 3.72
N GLU A 13 4.15 -3.04 4.81
CA GLU A 13 4.81 -3.19 6.11
C GLU A 13 6.02 -4.13 6.02
N GLY A 14 5.89 -5.23 5.29
CA GLY A 14 6.95 -6.22 5.07
C GLY A 14 8.17 -5.65 4.36
N ILE A 15 7.96 -4.84 3.31
CA ILE A 15 9.03 -4.15 2.58
C ILE A 15 9.82 -3.26 3.53
N LEU A 16 9.15 -2.36 4.25
CA LEU A 16 9.83 -1.41 5.14
C LEU A 16 10.64 -2.11 6.22
N ARG A 17 10.07 -3.15 6.82
CA ARG A 17 10.75 -3.93 7.86
C ARG A 17 11.98 -4.66 7.33
N LEU A 18 11.89 -5.30 6.16
CA LEU A 18 13.04 -5.97 5.56
C LEU A 18 14.16 -4.98 5.24
N LEU A 19 13.82 -3.82 4.66
CA LEU A 19 14.78 -2.76 4.35
C LEU A 19 15.41 -2.13 5.62
N LEU A 20 14.66 -2.02 6.71
CA LEU A 20 15.17 -1.54 8.00
C LEU A 20 16.04 -2.59 8.72
N LEU A 21 15.78 -3.88 8.50
CA LEU A 21 16.55 -4.98 9.08
C LEU A 21 17.86 -5.24 8.34
N ASP A 22 17.84 -5.14 7.01
CA ASP A 22 18.98 -5.44 6.15
C ASP A 22 19.02 -4.46 4.96
N ASP A 23 20.01 -3.58 4.98
CA ASP A 23 20.23 -2.56 3.95
C ASP A 23 20.82 -3.15 2.65
N SER A 24 21.38 -4.36 2.69
CA SER A 24 21.84 -5.07 1.50
C SER A 24 20.68 -5.51 0.59
N LEU A 25 19.46 -5.54 1.13
CA LEU A 25 18.25 -5.84 0.37
C LEU A 25 17.81 -4.68 -0.54
N PHE A 26 18.38 -3.48 -0.41
CA PHE A 26 18.05 -2.36 -1.29
C PHE A 26 18.44 -2.66 -2.74
N PRO A 27 17.47 -2.71 -3.68
CA PRO A 27 17.81 -2.80 -5.10
C PRO A 27 18.52 -1.53 -5.58
N ALA A 28 19.16 -1.61 -6.76
CA ALA A 28 19.89 -0.49 -7.36
C ALA A 28 19.01 0.76 -7.49
N GLU A 29 17.76 0.59 -7.91
CA GLU A 29 16.76 1.63 -8.15
C GLU A 29 15.49 1.38 -7.32
N PRO A 30 14.73 2.44 -6.97
CA PRO A 30 13.50 2.30 -6.20
C PRO A 30 12.44 1.56 -7.02
N PRO A 31 11.96 0.39 -6.57
CA PRO A 31 11.00 -0.42 -7.33
C PRO A 31 9.57 0.12 -7.27
N LEU A 32 9.30 1.00 -6.30
CA LEU A 32 8.00 1.57 -5.97
C LEU A 32 8.14 3.08 -5.76
N ARG A 33 7.05 3.81 -5.98
CA ARG A 33 6.89 5.24 -5.67
C ARG A 33 5.97 5.41 -4.49
N GLU A 34 6.04 6.55 -3.81
CA GLU A 34 5.15 6.91 -2.69
C GLU A 34 3.66 6.69 -3.01
N ASN A 35 3.23 7.03 -4.23
CA ASN A 35 1.84 6.90 -4.68
C ASN A 35 1.39 5.45 -4.95
N ASP A 36 2.32 4.49 -5.04
CA ASP A 36 1.98 3.08 -5.25
C ASP A 36 1.46 2.44 -3.96
N PHE A 37 1.82 3.00 -2.81
CA PHE A 37 1.38 2.52 -1.50
C PHE A 37 -0.11 2.79 -1.28
N SER A 38 -0.78 1.90 -0.55
CA SER A 38 -2.14 2.16 -0.08
C SER A 38 -2.17 3.10 1.13
N SER A 39 -1.08 3.12 1.91
CA SER A 39 -0.92 4.01 3.07
C SER A 39 0.05 5.16 2.76
N PRO A 40 -0.39 6.43 2.86
CA PRO A 40 0.48 7.59 2.68
C PRO A 40 1.69 7.58 3.62
N LEU A 41 1.50 7.11 4.86
CA LEU A 41 2.58 6.96 5.84
C LEU A 41 3.65 5.98 5.34
N LEU A 42 3.24 4.80 4.86
CA LEU A 42 4.20 3.77 4.43
C LEU A 42 4.98 4.23 3.17
N GLY A 43 4.29 4.90 2.24
CA GLY A 43 4.93 5.52 1.08
C GLY A 43 5.95 6.59 1.47
N LYS A 44 5.60 7.49 2.40
CA LYS A 44 6.51 8.52 2.93
C LYS A 44 7.74 7.90 3.60
N VAL A 45 7.54 6.90 4.47
CA VAL A 45 8.65 6.19 5.14
C VAL A 45 9.57 5.55 4.12
N PHE A 46 9.02 4.87 3.10
CA PHE A 46 9.79 4.26 2.02
C PHE A 46 10.68 5.29 1.31
N THR A 47 10.11 6.43 0.91
CA THR A 47 10.84 7.53 0.26
C THR A 47 11.97 8.06 1.15
N LEU A 48 11.73 8.24 2.45
CA LEU A 48 12.74 8.71 3.39
C LEU A 48 13.90 7.71 3.55
N LEU A 49 13.60 6.40 3.64
CA LEU A 49 14.63 5.36 3.67
C LEU A 49 15.45 5.36 2.38
N TRP A 50 14.80 5.55 1.23
CA TRP A 50 15.47 5.64 -0.06
C TRP A 50 16.42 6.84 -0.14
N ARG A 51 15.98 8.00 0.35
CA ARG A 51 16.80 9.21 0.46
C ARG A 51 18.04 9.00 1.34
N GLN A 52 17.94 8.21 2.40
CA GLN A 52 19.09 7.85 3.25
C GLN A 52 20.09 6.96 2.49
N LYS A 53 19.59 5.97 1.76
CA LYS A 53 20.40 5.11 0.89
C LYS A 53 21.12 5.90 -0.21
N GLU A 54 20.44 6.87 -0.84
CA GLU A 54 21.07 7.77 -1.83
C GLU A 54 22.19 8.61 -1.23
N GLN A 55 22.03 9.01 0.04
CA GLN A 55 23.08 9.68 0.83
C GLN A 55 24.17 8.71 1.32
N ARG A 56 24.22 7.47 0.80
CA ARG A 56 25.13 6.38 1.21
C ARG A 56 25.15 6.12 2.71
N SER A 57 24.06 6.47 3.40
CA SER A 57 23.88 6.22 4.82
C SER A 57 23.04 4.97 5.01
N ALA A 58 23.42 4.13 5.96
CA ALA A 58 22.60 2.98 6.33
C ALA A 58 21.21 3.49 6.77
N PRO A 59 20.12 2.94 6.23
CA PRO A 59 18.76 3.32 6.58
C PRO A 59 18.51 3.08 8.07
N LYS A 60 18.11 4.12 8.80
CA LYS A 60 17.90 4.04 10.25
C LYS A 60 16.59 4.69 10.65
N LEU A 61 15.83 3.97 11.49
CA LEU A 61 14.58 4.46 12.06
C LEU A 61 14.77 5.78 12.84
N THR A 62 15.90 5.92 13.56
CA THR A 62 16.23 7.15 14.31
C THR A 62 16.31 8.38 13.43
N SER A 63 16.75 8.21 12.18
CA SER A 63 16.88 9.29 11.21
C SER A 63 15.51 9.71 10.63
N LEU A 64 14.46 8.93 10.86
CA LEU A 64 13.08 9.26 10.51
C LEU A 64 12.34 10.04 11.61
N ALA A 65 12.87 10.05 12.84
CA ALA A 65 12.22 10.66 14.01
C ALA A 65 12.00 12.18 13.89
N GLY A 66 12.71 12.86 12.99
CA GLY A 66 12.52 14.29 12.69
C GLY A 66 11.55 14.57 11.54
N GLU A 67 11.16 13.55 10.77
CA GLU A 67 10.34 13.66 9.56
C GLU A 67 8.92 13.11 9.77
N LEU A 68 8.75 12.28 10.81
CA LEU A 68 7.50 11.63 11.19
C LEU A 68 7.01 12.19 12.53
N SER A 69 5.68 12.30 12.67
CA SER A 69 5.04 12.61 13.94
C SER A 69 5.22 11.49 14.97
N GLY A 70 4.96 11.78 16.25
CA GLY A 70 5.11 10.78 17.31
C GLY A 70 4.20 9.55 17.15
N GLU A 71 3.00 9.74 16.60
CA GLU A 71 2.07 8.63 16.31
C GLU A 71 2.58 7.77 15.15
N GLU A 72 3.04 8.40 14.07
CA GLU A 72 3.64 7.72 12.91
C GLU A 72 4.89 6.93 13.31
N MET A 73 5.77 7.53 14.13
CA MET A 73 6.94 6.85 14.67
C MET A 73 6.58 5.63 15.53
N SER A 74 5.56 5.76 16.37
CA SER A 74 5.07 4.65 17.19
C SER A 74 4.55 3.51 16.32
N HIS A 75 3.82 3.84 15.25
CA HIS A 75 3.34 2.86 14.28
C HIS A 75 4.51 2.11 13.64
N VAL A 76 5.48 2.81 13.05
CA VAL A 76 6.63 2.19 12.37
C VAL A 76 7.48 1.36 13.35
N THR A 77 7.64 1.82 14.60
CA THR A 77 8.33 1.07 15.64
C THR A 77 7.62 -0.26 15.94
N ASN A 78 6.29 -0.25 16.04
CA ASN A 78 5.51 -1.47 16.24
C ASN A 78 5.65 -2.45 15.07
N LEU A 79 5.81 -1.95 13.84
CA LEU A 79 6.09 -2.82 12.68
C LEU A 79 7.43 -3.54 12.85
N CYS A 80 8.47 -2.84 13.30
CA CYS A 80 9.80 -3.40 13.50
C CYS A 80 9.84 -4.48 14.61
N GLN A 81 8.92 -4.41 15.57
CA GLN A 81 8.82 -5.41 16.64
C GLN A 81 8.21 -6.74 16.17
N LYS A 82 7.54 -6.77 15.01
CA LYS A 82 6.98 -8.02 14.45
C LYS A 82 8.11 -8.91 13.91
N PRO A 83 8.24 -10.17 14.37
CA PRO A 83 9.28 -11.07 13.88
C PRO A 83 9.11 -11.30 12.37
N GLU A 84 10.16 -11.06 11.58
CA GLU A 84 10.21 -11.40 10.16
C GLU A 84 11.27 -12.45 9.88
N SER A 85 10.99 -13.36 8.95
CA SER A 85 11.98 -14.36 8.54
C SER A 85 12.92 -13.77 7.50
N VAL A 86 14.09 -13.29 7.95
CA VAL A 86 15.15 -12.77 7.06
C VAL A 86 15.77 -13.84 6.17
N SER A 87 15.60 -15.14 6.51
CA SER A 87 16.18 -16.27 5.75
C SER A 87 15.81 -16.28 4.26
N ASN A 88 14.64 -15.75 3.89
CA ASN A 88 14.22 -15.57 2.50
C ASN A 88 13.97 -14.08 2.17
N GLY A 89 14.63 -13.15 2.87
CA GLY A 89 14.32 -11.72 2.82
C GLY A 89 14.31 -11.14 1.41
N ARG A 90 15.23 -11.56 0.53
CA ARG A 90 15.29 -11.10 -0.86
C ARG A 90 14.11 -11.60 -1.71
N GLN A 91 13.69 -12.85 -1.53
CA GLN A 91 12.53 -13.42 -2.22
C GLN A 91 11.24 -12.78 -1.67
N ALA A 92 11.11 -12.68 -0.36
CA ALA A 92 9.98 -12.04 0.31
C ALA A 92 9.83 -10.58 -0.12
N LEU A 93 10.93 -9.82 -0.21
CA LEU A 93 10.93 -8.45 -0.72
C LEU A 93 10.39 -8.39 -2.15
N ALA A 94 10.86 -9.26 -3.05
CA ALA A 94 10.38 -9.32 -4.42
C ALA A 94 8.88 -9.64 -4.49
N ASP A 95 8.42 -10.60 -3.68
CA ASP A 95 7.01 -10.99 -3.61
C ASP A 95 6.15 -9.83 -3.09
N TYR A 96 6.59 -9.12 -2.04
CA TYR A 96 5.86 -7.96 -1.53
C TYR A 96 5.80 -6.81 -2.53
N ILE A 97 6.91 -6.49 -3.19
CA ILE A 97 6.94 -5.48 -4.26
C ILE A 97 5.94 -5.84 -5.37
N ALA A 98 5.90 -7.12 -5.77
CA ALA A 98 4.96 -7.59 -6.79
C ALA A 98 3.50 -7.42 -6.36
N VAL A 99 3.18 -7.66 -5.08
CA VAL A 99 1.84 -7.41 -4.53
C VAL A 99 1.48 -5.93 -4.59
N VAL A 100 2.36 -5.04 -4.10
CA VAL A 100 2.08 -3.59 -4.09
C VAL A 100 1.91 -3.05 -5.50
N ARG A 101 2.79 -3.43 -6.45
CA ARG A 101 2.65 -3.03 -7.87
C ARG A 101 1.33 -3.49 -8.47
N ARG A 102 0.94 -4.75 -8.28
CA ARG A 102 -0.33 -5.26 -8.81
C ARG A 102 -1.52 -4.52 -8.24
N GLU A 103 -1.51 -4.18 -6.95
CA GLU A 103 -2.60 -3.42 -6.33
C GLU A 103 -2.61 -1.95 -6.76
N ALA A 104 -1.44 -1.34 -6.99
CA ALA A 104 -1.32 0.00 -7.57
C ALA A 104 -1.83 0.03 -9.03
N GLU A 105 -1.46 -0.95 -9.85
CA GLU A 105 -1.94 -1.11 -11.23
C GLU A 105 -3.46 -1.34 -11.27
N LYS A 106 -4.00 -2.18 -10.39
CA LYS A 106 -5.45 -2.34 -10.26
C LYS A 106 -6.14 -1.04 -9.87
N ARG A 107 -5.54 -0.23 -8.98
CA ARG A 107 -6.09 1.07 -8.58
C ARG A 107 -6.07 2.06 -9.75
N ALA A 108 -4.95 2.15 -10.46
CA ALA A 108 -4.82 3.00 -11.65
C ALA A 108 -5.74 2.56 -12.79
N GLY A 109 -5.91 1.25 -12.99
CA GLY A 109 -6.83 0.67 -13.96
C GLY A 109 -8.30 0.79 -13.55
N ALA A 110 -8.62 0.68 -12.26
CA ALA A 110 -9.96 0.90 -11.72
C ALA A 110 -10.36 2.38 -11.79
N ASP A 111 -9.42 3.32 -11.64
CA ASP A 111 -9.66 4.74 -11.92
C ASP A 111 -9.96 5.02 -13.40
N MET A 112 -9.54 4.14 -14.32
CA MET A 112 -9.93 4.19 -15.74
C MET A 112 -11.27 3.49 -16.03
N VAL A 113 -11.77 2.65 -15.12
CA VAL A 113 -13.13 2.09 -15.23
C VAL A 113 -14.09 3.05 -14.55
N ASP A 114 -14.42 4.09 -15.31
CA ASP A 114 -15.51 5.04 -15.14
C ASP A 114 -16.44 4.79 -13.92
N PRO A 115 -16.46 5.69 -12.91
CA PRO A 115 -17.48 5.74 -11.87
C PRO A 115 -18.92 5.92 -12.42
N LEU A 116 -19.06 6.09 -13.73
CA LEU A 116 -20.32 6.15 -14.46
C LEU A 116 -21.00 4.79 -14.67
N LEU A 117 -20.27 3.65 -14.68
CA LEU A 117 -20.92 2.35 -14.86
C LEU A 117 -21.73 1.92 -13.63
N ALA A 118 -21.24 2.22 -12.42
CA ALA A 118 -21.93 1.90 -11.17
C ALA A 118 -23.24 2.67 -10.96
N VAL A 119 -23.46 3.77 -11.69
CA VAL A 119 -24.71 4.54 -11.62
C VAL A 119 -25.78 3.95 -12.54
N THR A 120 -25.40 3.27 -13.62
CA THR A 120 -26.36 2.76 -14.61
C THR A 120 -27.11 1.49 -14.18
N GLU A 121 -26.58 0.72 -13.22
CA GLU A 121 -27.32 -0.43 -12.66
C GLU A 121 -28.42 -0.01 -11.67
N LYS A 122 -28.28 1.15 -11.00
CA LYS A 122 -29.31 1.63 -10.05
C LYS A 122 -30.56 2.22 -10.70
N PHE A 123 -30.54 2.53 -12.00
CA PHE A 123 -31.71 3.07 -12.70
C PHE A 123 -32.53 2.03 -13.47
N LYS A 124 -32.09 0.76 -13.53
CA LYS A 124 -32.89 -0.31 -14.16
C LYS A 124 -33.92 -0.96 -13.23
N ASP A 125 -33.78 -0.78 -11.92
CA ASP A 125 -34.69 -1.37 -10.93
C ASP A 125 -36.00 -0.57 -10.71
N GLN A 126 -36.11 0.65 -11.25
CA GLN A 126 -37.33 1.47 -11.12
C GLN A 126 -38.35 1.30 -12.26
N LYS A 127 -38.06 0.49 -13.29
CA LYS A 127 -38.98 0.26 -14.43
C LYS A 127 -39.71 -1.09 -14.38
N LYS A 128 -39.91 -1.69 -13.20
CA LYS A 128 -40.69 -2.92 -13.01
C LYS A 128 -41.85 -2.81 -12.01
N SER A 129 -42.37 -1.62 -11.76
CA SER A 129 -43.64 -1.47 -11.03
C SER A 129 -44.54 -0.42 -11.67
N ASN A 130 -44.94 -0.69 -12.92
CA ASN A 130 -46.13 -0.07 -13.50
C ASN A 130 -46.82 -1.10 -14.38
N GLY A 131 -47.94 -1.66 -13.91
CA GLY A 131 -48.71 -2.61 -14.70
C GLY A 131 -49.67 -3.50 -13.90
N GLY A 132 -50.85 -2.97 -13.61
CA GLY A 132 -52.07 -3.76 -13.71
C GLY A 132 -52.70 -4.26 -12.42
N LYS A 133 -53.81 -3.62 -12.03
CA LYS A 133 -55.08 -4.34 -11.84
C LYS A 133 -56.26 -3.37 -11.94
N GLN A 134 -56.85 -3.35 -13.14
CA GLN A 134 -58.24 -2.99 -13.35
C GLN A 134 -59.13 -4.18 -12.94
N HIS A 135 -60.24 -3.84 -12.27
CA HIS A 135 -61.58 -4.44 -12.31
C HIS A 135 -61.77 -5.90 -11.89
N GLY A 136 -62.74 -6.06 -10.97
CA GLY A 136 -63.44 -7.28 -10.58
C GLY A 136 -64.53 -6.91 -9.59
#